data_AF-A0A7C0UBS4-F1
#
_entry.id   AF-A0A7C0UBS4-F1
#
_cell.length_a   1.000
_cell.length_b   1.000
_cell.length_c   1.000
_cell.angle_alpha   90.00
_cell.angle_beta   90.00
_cell.angle_gamma   90.00
#
_symmetry.space_group_name_H-M   'P 1'
#
loop_
_entity.id
_entity.type
_entity.pdbx_description
1 polymer ?
#
loop_
_entity_poly.entity_id
_entity_poly.type
_entity_poly.pdbx_seq_one_letter_code
_entity_poly.pdbx_strand_id
1 'polypeptide(L)'
;MKPWTAVLVAVFVSVLFCPMVFGQEITKDEIAKELNSLKARIHKLEQEVSRKDREIEGLKAKVEKLAEPAFAEEGQEKWTDRITFSGAIEVEYGSEKHKVKDPGTGKSTSTRNDDITLSTVELHADAQINEYTNGHLVFLYEEDEDEDRVRIDEGTIR
;
A
#
# COMPACT_ATOMS: atom_id res chain seq x y z
N MET A 1 -73.84 37.30 54.51
CA MET A 1 -74.14 37.75 53.13
C MET A 1 -74.42 36.51 52.27
N LYS A 2 -75.37 36.59 51.32
CA LYS A 2 -76.06 35.46 50.65
C LYS A 2 -75.21 34.76 49.55
N PRO A 3 -75.47 33.47 49.25
CA PRO A 3 -74.55 32.53 48.55
C PRO A 3 -74.36 32.71 47.03
N TRP A 4 -75.00 33.68 46.39
CA TRP A 4 -74.92 33.84 44.92
C TRP A 4 -73.64 34.50 44.40
N THR A 5 -72.84 35.13 45.25
CA THR A 5 -71.55 35.70 44.85
C THR A 5 -70.48 34.64 44.61
N ALA A 6 -70.63 33.43 45.15
CA ALA A 6 -69.65 32.36 45.01
C ALA A 6 -69.62 31.76 43.59
N VAL A 7 -70.77 31.72 42.91
CA VAL A 7 -70.90 31.05 41.60
C VAL A 7 -70.23 31.85 40.48
N LEU A 8 -70.33 33.18 40.51
CA LEU A 8 -69.72 34.05 39.49
C LEU A 8 -68.18 34.07 39.56
N VAL A 9 -67.60 33.89 40.75
CA VAL A 9 -66.14 33.82 40.91
C VAL A 9 -65.57 32.49 40.40
N ALA A 10 -66.30 31.39 40.55
CA ALA A 10 -65.81 30.07 40.17
C ALA A 10 -65.63 29.91 38.64
N VAL A 11 -66.49 30.54 37.82
CA VAL A 11 -66.40 30.41 36.36
C VAL A 11 -65.22 31.19 35.79
N PHE A 12 -64.89 32.36 36.36
CA PHE A 12 -63.81 33.22 35.86
C PHE A 12 -62.42 32.67 36.15
N VAL A 13 -62.26 31.82 37.17
CA VAL A 13 -60.96 31.23 37.53
C VAL A 13 -60.59 30.04 36.63
N SER A 14 -61.55 29.38 35.97
CA SER A 14 -61.27 28.18 35.17
C SER A 14 -60.64 28.45 33.79
N VAL A 15 -60.78 29.67 33.25
CA VAL A 15 -60.30 30.01 31.89
C VAL A 15 -58.80 30.40 31.87
N LEU A 16 -58.15 30.53 33.03
CA LEU A 16 -56.72 30.87 33.14
C LEU A 16 -55.78 29.67 33.30
N PHE A 17 -56.29 28.45 33.26
CA PHE A 17 -55.46 27.23 33.32
C PHE A 17 -55.14 26.70 31.92
N CYS A 18 -54.15 27.31 31.26
CA CYS A 18 -53.39 26.66 30.20
C CYS A 18 -51.90 26.78 30.56
N PRO A 19 -51.23 25.71 31.04
CA PRO A 19 -49.79 25.77 31.22
C PRO A 19 -49.12 25.66 29.85
N MET A 20 -48.34 26.68 29.51
CA MET A 20 -47.42 26.66 28.38
C MET A 20 -46.37 25.55 28.57
N VAL A 21 -46.00 24.97 27.43
CA VAL A 21 -44.94 24.00 27.19
C VAL A 21 -43.61 24.41 27.86
N PHE A 22 -42.96 23.47 28.54
CA PHE A 22 -41.66 23.63 29.20
C PHE A 22 -40.53 23.85 28.19
N GLY A 23 -39.81 24.97 28.30
CA GLY A 23 -38.41 25.07 27.89
C GLY A 23 -37.54 24.56 29.04
N GLN A 24 -36.69 23.55 28.81
CA GLN A 24 -35.70 23.14 29.79
C GLN A 24 -34.61 24.22 29.90
N GLU A 25 -34.62 24.98 30.99
CA GLU A 25 -33.49 25.81 31.40
C GLU A 25 -32.41 24.92 32.02
N ILE A 26 -31.27 24.79 31.33
CA ILE A 26 -30.09 24.10 31.86
C ILE A 26 -29.58 24.88 33.07
N THR A 27 -29.43 24.20 34.21
CA THR A 27 -29.08 24.82 35.49
C THR A 27 -27.56 25.05 35.59
N LYS A 28 -27.13 26.09 36.33
CA LYS A 28 -25.70 26.43 36.51
C LYS A 28 -24.84 25.27 37.01
N ASP A 29 -25.43 24.37 37.79
CA ASP A 29 -24.76 23.19 38.34
C ASP A 29 -24.40 22.15 37.28
N GLU A 30 -25.22 22.04 36.23
CA GLU A 30 -24.98 21.12 35.11
C GLU A 30 -23.82 21.62 34.24
N ILE A 31 -23.76 22.93 33.99
CA ILE A 31 -22.62 23.58 33.31
C ILE A 31 -21.32 23.38 34.10
N ALA A 32 -21.36 23.55 35.43
CA ALA A 32 -20.19 23.32 36.27
C ALA A 32 -19.72 21.86 36.24
N LYS A 33 -20.66 20.91 36.18
CA LYS A 33 -20.36 19.47 36.07
C LYS A 33 -19.72 19.12 34.74
N GLU A 34 -20.23 19.64 33.63
CA GLU A 34 -19.65 19.44 32.30
C GLU A 34 -18.25 20.06 32.19
N LEU A 35 -18.05 21.26 32.74
CA LEU A 35 -16.75 21.94 32.73
C LEU A 35 -15.69 21.13 33.51
N ASN A 36 -16.07 20.55 34.66
CA ASN A 36 -15.20 19.67 35.42
C ASN A 36 -14.89 18.37 34.67
N SER A 37 -15.88 17.78 34.00
CA SER A 37 -15.70 16.58 33.16
C SER A 37 -14.74 16.85 32.00
N LEU A 38 -14.92 17.99 31.31
CA LEU A 38 -14.06 18.38 30.19
C LEU A 38 -12.63 18.66 30.66
N LYS A 39 -12.47 19.35 31.80
CA LYS A 39 -11.16 19.58 32.41
C LYS A 39 -10.43 18.28 32.76
N ALA A 40 -11.15 17.29 33.31
CA ALA A 40 -10.59 15.98 33.59
C ALA A 40 -10.15 15.25 32.31
N ARG A 41 -10.94 15.35 31.23
CA ARG A 41 -10.59 14.77 29.92
C ARG A 41 -9.35 15.43 29.31
N ILE A 42 -9.25 16.77 29.38
CA ILE A 42 -8.08 17.52 28.89
C ILE A 42 -6.82 17.04 29.62
N HIS A 43 -6.86 17.00 30.96
CA HIS A 43 -5.71 16.55 31.75
C HIS A 43 -5.30 15.10 31.42
N LYS A 44 -6.28 14.22 31.19
CA LYS A 44 -6.00 12.83 30.77
C LYS A 44 -5.33 12.77 29.39
N LEU A 45 -5.79 13.57 28.44
CA LEU A 45 -5.21 13.63 27.10
C LEU A 45 -3.79 14.21 27.12
N GLU A 46 -3.55 15.27 27.90
CA GLU A 46 -2.21 15.84 28.11
C GLU A 46 -1.23 14.82 28.67
N GLN A 47 -1.67 14.01 29.64
CA GLN A 47 -0.87 12.91 30.18
C GLN A 47 -0.58 11.83 29.13
N GLU A 48 -1.57 11.48 28.31
CA GLU A 48 -1.40 10.45 27.27
C GLU A 48 -0.46 10.91 26.16
N VAL A 49 -0.56 12.17 25.73
CA VAL A 49 0.36 12.78 24.77
C VAL A 49 1.78 12.76 25.32
N SER A 50 1.99 13.24 26.56
CA SER A 50 3.32 13.22 27.18
C SER A 50 3.91 11.81 27.31
N ARG A 51 3.07 10.80 27.57
CA ARG A 51 3.52 9.40 27.60
C ARG A 51 3.95 8.92 26.22
N LYS A 52 3.13 9.17 25.19
CA LYS A 52 3.42 8.79 23.81
C LYS A 52 4.66 9.48 23.26
N ASP A 53 4.87 10.75 23.59
CA ASP A 53 6.09 11.47 23.19
C ASP A 53 7.35 10.82 23.74
N ARG A 54 7.35 10.40 25.02
CA ARG A 54 8.49 9.67 25.62
C ARG A 54 8.72 8.31 24.96
N GLU A 55 7.64 7.62 24.61
CA GLU A 55 7.73 6.34 23.91
C GLU A 55 8.31 6.50 22.50
N ILE A 56 7.85 7.52 21.76
CA ILE A 56 8.38 7.87 20.44
C ILE A 56 9.86 8.23 20.53
N GLU A 57 10.27 9.06 21.48
CA GLU A 57 11.68 9.42 21.65
C GLU A 57 12.53 8.20 22.04
N GLY A 58 12.02 7.31 22.91
CA GLY A 58 12.69 6.06 23.24
C GLY A 58 12.82 5.09 22.05
N LEU A 59 11.81 5.03 21.19
CA LEU A 59 11.84 4.23 19.96
C LEU A 59 12.77 4.84 18.91
N LYS A 60 12.74 6.16 18.71
CA LYS A 60 13.67 6.87 17.83
C LYS A 60 15.11 6.62 18.24
N ALA A 61 15.43 6.76 19.53
CA ALA A 61 16.78 6.49 20.03
C ALA A 61 17.23 5.04 19.82
N LYS A 62 16.31 4.07 19.88
CA LYS A 62 16.61 2.67 19.53
C LYS A 62 16.84 2.48 18.04
N VAL A 63 16.01 3.10 17.20
CA VAL A 63 16.15 3.06 15.74
C VAL A 63 17.47 3.70 15.32
N GLU A 64 17.82 4.85 15.87
CA GLU A 64 19.09 5.54 15.60
C GLU A 64 20.29 4.68 16.00
N LYS A 65 20.27 4.09 17.20
CA LYS A 65 21.31 3.15 17.64
C LYS A 65 21.40 1.85 16.82
N LEU A 66 20.32 1.44 16.16
CA LEU A 66 20.30 0.28 15.26
C LEU A 66 20.65 0.67 13.82
N ALA A 67 20.41 1.93 13.43
CA ALA A 67 20.75 2.49 12.14
C ALA A 67 22.24 2.87 12.06
N GLU A 68 22.84 3.39 13.14
CA GLU A 68 24.28 3.68 13.20
C GLU A 68 25.18 2.47 12.85
N PRO A 69 24.96 1.25 13.37
CA PRO A 69 25.72 0.07 12.97
C PRO A 69 25.28 -0.52 11.62
N ALA A 70 24.17 -0.06 11.02
CA ALA A 70 23.69 -0.55 9.73
C ALA A 70 24.24 0.26 8.53
N PHE A 71 24.81 1.44 8.76
CA PHE A 71 25.32 2.33 7.70
C PHE A 71 26.78 2.77 7.89
N ALA A 72 27.46 2.32 8.94
CA ALA A 72 28.90 2.50 9.08
C ALA A 72 29.66 1.47 8.20
N GLU A 73 29.87 1.85 6.94
CA GLU A 73 30.57 1.09 5.88
C GLU A 73 32.08 0.88 6.11
N GLU A 74 32.50 0.20 7.18
CA GLU A 74 33.87 -0.35 7.26
C GLU A 74 33.82 -1.77 7.85
N GLY A 75 33.55 -2.77 7.01
CA GLY A 75 33.75 -4.19 7.35
C GLY A 75 32.60 -5.15 7.04
N GLN A 76 31.43 -4.67 6.62
CA GLN A 76 30.38 -5.54 6.08
C GLN A 76 30.50 -5.60 4.56
N GLU A 77 30.90 -6.77 4.06
CA GLU A 77 30.91 -7.09 2.63
C GLU A 77 29.50 -6.84 2.05
N LYS A 78 29.39 -6.05 0.98
CA LYS A 78 28.09 -5.69 0.42
C LYS A 78 27.46 -6.97 -0.12
N TRP A 79 26.21 -7.24 0.21
CA TRP A 79 25.51 -8.45 -0.26
C TRP A 79 25.49 -8.55 -1.80
N THR A 80 25.60 -7.42 -2.50
CA THR A 80 25.73 -7.33 -3.95
C THR A 80 27.02 -7.94 -4.48
N ASP A 81 28.10 -7.92 -3.71
CA ASP A 81 29.40 -8.50 -4.11
C ASP A 81 29.34 -10.03 -4.14
N ARG A 82 28.32 -10.61 -3.49
CA ARG A 82 28.07 -12.04 -3.38
C ARG A 82 27.10 -12.55 -4.43
N ILE A 83 26.63 -11.68 -5.32
CA ILE A 83 25.69 -12.02 -6.38
C ILE A 83 26.34 -11.75 -7.74
N THR A 84 26.27 -12.73 -8.62
CA THR A 84 26.71 -12.61 -10.01
C THR A 84 25.52 -12.85 -10.92
N PHE A 85 25.35 -11.95 -11.90
CA PHE A 85 24.41 -12.14 -12.98
C PHE A 85 25.19 -12.42 -14.27
N SER A 86 24.77 -13.44 -15.01
CA SER A 86 25.32 -13.75 -16.33
C SER A 86 24.21 -14.26 -17.24
N GLY A 87 24.49 -14.54 -18.51
CA GLY A 87 23.44 -14.98 -19.43
C GLY A 87 23.78 -14.81 -20.90
N ALA A 88 22.82 -15.17 -21.75
CA ALA A 88 22.91 -15.08 -23.20
C ALA A 88 21.61 -14.55 -23.80
N ILE A 89 21.74 -13.86 -24.93
CA ILE A 89 20.61 -13.40 -25.74
C ILE A 89 20.86 -13.91 -27.16
N GLU A 90 19.90 -14.65 -27.69
CA GLU A 90 19.91 -15.18 -29.03
C GLU A 90 18.88 -14.46 -29.90
N VAL A 91 19.33 -13.95 -31.03
CA VAL A 91 18.49 -13.23 -32.00
C VAL A 91 18.65 -13.92 -33.35
N GLU A 92 17.54 -14.29 -33.96
CA GLU A 92 17.49 -14.86 -35.29
C GLU A 92 17.15 -13.80 -36.33
N TYR A 93 17.80 -13.88 -37.49
CA TYR A 93 17.50 -13.05 -38.65
C TYR A 93 17.17 -13.96 -39.85
N GLY A 94 15.94 -13.84 -40.34
CA GLY A 94 15.42 -14.56 -41.50
C GLY A 94 15.38 -13.67 -42.74
N SER A 95 15.72 -14.24 -43.89
CA SER A 95 15.58 -13.53 -45.18
C SER A 95 15.18 -14.48 -46.29
N GLU A 96 13.98 -14.26 -46.85
CA GLU A 96 13.39 -15.10 -47.86
C GLU A 96 13.13 -14.34 -49.15
N LYS A 97 13.44 -14.98 -50.28
CA LYS A 97 13.22 -14.42 -51.61
C LYS A 97 12.18 -15.24 -52.36
N HIS A 98 10.98 -14.70 -52.50
CA HIS A 98 9.95 -15.32 -53.32
C HIS A 98 10.08 -14.86 -54.77
N LYS A 99 9.88 -15.80 -55.70
CA LYS A 99 9.78 -15.52 -57.14
C LYS A 99 8.44 -16.03 -57.63
N VAL A 100 7.62 -15.11 -58.12
CA VAL A 100 6.31 -15.43 -58.72
C VAL A 100 6.41 -15.21 -60.22
N LYS A 101 6.07 -16.23 -61.00
CA LYS A 101 6.01 -16.15 -62.45
C LYS A 101 4.57 -15.84 -62.87
N ASP A 102 4.40 -14.75 -63.61
CA ASP A 102 3.12 -14.42 -64.21
C ASP A 102 2.81 -15.40 -65.37
N PRO A 103 1.72 -16.17 -65.31
CA PRO A 103 1.37 -17.14 -66.35
C PRO A 103 0.95 -16.49 -67.68
N GLY A 104 0.49 -15.23 -67.68
CA GLY A 104 0.05 -14.52 -68.89
C GLY A 104 1.18 -13.80 -69.62
N THR A 105 2.18 -13.28 -68.90
CA THR A 105 3.30 -12.52 -69.49
C THR A 105 4.65 -13.26 -69.47
N GLY A 106 4.74 -14.37 -68.74
CA GLY A 106 5.97 -15.17 -68.59
C GLY A 106 7.06 -14.49 -67.76
N LYS A 107 6.86 -13.24 -67.34
CA LYS A 107 7.81 -12.48 -66.51
C LYS A 107 7.81 -12.97 -65.08
N SER A 108 8.97 -12.98 -64.45
CA SER A 108 9.12 -13.30 -63.03
C SER A 108 9.29 -12.01 -62.22
N THR A 109 8.46 -11.84 -61.20
CA THR A 109 8.63 -10.81 -60.18
C THR A 109 9.23 -11.45 -58.95
N SER A 110 10.18 -10.77 -58.30
CA SER A 110 10.76 -11.25 -57.05
C SER A 110 10.46 -10.26 -55.93
N THR A 111 9.99 -10.79 -54.81
CA THR A 111 9.84 -10.07 -53.55
C THR A 111 10.81 -10.65 -52.54
N ARG A 112 11.23 -9.82 -51.59
CA ARG A 112 12.11 -10.22 -50.49
C ARG A 112 11.41 -9.86 -49.18
N ASN A 113 11.37 -10.81 -48.27
CA ASN A 113 10.85 -10.66 -46.92
C ASN A 113 12.01 -10.89 -45.96
N ASP A 114 12.24 -9.94 -45.06
CA ASP A 114 13.28 -10.03 -44.04
C ASP A 114 12.59 -9.91 -42.68
N ASP A 115 13.01 -10.69 -41.70
CA ASP A 115 12.44 -10.71 -40.35
C ASP A 115 13.55 -10.85 -39.29
N ILE A 116 13.28 -10.36 -38.07
CA ILE A 116 14.19 -10.46 -36.93
C ILE A 116 13.40 -10.87 -35.68
N THR A 117 13.84 -11.93 -35.02
CA THR A 117 13.12 -12.56 -33.92
C THR A 117 14.05 -12.71 -32.72
N LEU A 118 13.58 -12.35 -31.53
CA LEU A 118 14.27 -12.66 -30.28
C LEU A 118 13.96 -14.11 -29.94
N SER A 119 14.88 -15.03 -30.22
CA SER A 119 14.60 -16.47 -30.10
C SER A 119 14.68 -16.94 -28.65
N THR A 120 15.77 -16.60 -27.96
CA THR A 120 16.07 -17.11 -26.60
C THR A 120 16.70 -16.02 -25.75
N VAL A 121 16.31 -15.94 -24.47
CA VAL A 121 17.07 -15.20 -23.45
C VAL A 121 17.29 -16.10 -22.25
N GLU A 122 18.55 -16.26 -21.87
CA GLU A 122 18.94 -16.99 -20.68
C GLU A 122 19.58 -16.01 -19.68
N LEU A 123 19.08 -15.99 -18.44
CA LEU A 123 19.60 -15.16 -17.35
C LEU A 123 19.94 -16.04 -16.15
N HIS A 124 21.21 -16.06 -15.79
CA HIS A 124 21.76 -16.74 -14.64
C HIS A 124 21.89 -15.76 -13.47
N ALA A 125 21.48 -16.20 -12.29
CA ALA A 125 21.68 -15.52 -11.03
C ALA A 125 22.35 -16.47 -10.03
N ASP A 126 23.61 -16.21 -9.73
CA ASP A 126 24.41 -16.95 -8.76
C ASP A 126 24.55 -16.12 -7.49
N ALA A 127 24.29 -16.73 -6.33
CA ALA A 127 24.38 -16.06 -5.04
C ALA A 127 25.16 -16.91 -4.03
N GLN A 128 26.25 -16.38 -3.48
CA GLN A 128 26.96 -16.99 -2.35
C GLN A 128 26.26 -16.60 -1.04
N ILE A 129 25.53 -17.54 -0.43
CA ILE A 129 24.75 -17.31 0.80
C ILE A 129 25.64 -17.44 2.05
N ASN A 130 26.61 -18.34 2.04
CA ASN A 130 27.72 -18.46 3.02
C ASN A 130 28.88 -19.27 2.41
N GLU A 131 29.95 -19.55 3.18
CA GLU A 131 31.13 -20.32 2.71
C GLU A 131 30.80 -21.72 2.16
N TYR A 132 29.67 -22.30 2.57
CA TYR A 132 29.23 -23.66 2.26
C TYR A 132 27.88 -23.69 1.56
N THR A 133 27.35 -22.55 1.13
CA THR A 133 26.01 -22.50 0.52
C THR A 133 25.99 -21.48 -0.61
N ASN A 134 25.76 -21.97 -1.81
CA ASN A 134 25.58 -21.20 -3.03
C ASN A 134 24.20 -21.53 -3.63
N GLY A 135 23.50 -20.50 -4.10
CA GLY A 135 22.32 -20.64 -4.93
C GLY A 135 22.66 -20.36 -6.40
N HIS A 136 22.08 -21.14 -7.30
CA HIS A 136 22.13 -20.92 -8.75
C HIS A 136 20.70 -20.97 -9.29
N LEU A 137 20.31 -19.94 -10.04
CA LEU A 137 18.99 -19.83 -10.64
C LEU A 137 19.13 -19.41 -12.11
N VAL A 138 18.44 -20.11 -13.00
CA VAL A 138 18.40 -19.81 -14.44
C VAL A 138 16.97 -19.46 -14.81
N PHE A 139 16.79 -18.25 -15.34
CA PHE A 139 15.58 -17.86 -16.03
C PHE A 139 15.78 -18.04 -17.52
N LEU A 140 14.78 -18.61 -18.18
CA LEU A 140 14.79 -18.86 -19.61
C LEU A 140 13.55 -18.24 -20.24
N TYR A 141 13.79 -17.52 -21.33
CA TYR A 141 12.78 -17.04 -22.25
C TYR A 141 12.94 -17.72 -23.60
N GLU A 142 11.82 -18.18 -24.17
CA GLU A 142 11.77 -18.77 -25.51
C GLU A 142 10.55 -18.23 -26.27
N GLU A 143 10.77 -17.79 -27.52
CA GLU A 143 9.73 -17.19 -28.36
C GLU A 143 8.62 -18.19 -28.78
N ASP A 144 8.98 -19.47 -28.89
CA ASP A 144 8.09 -20.52 -29.37
C ASP A 144 7.14 -21.05 -28.27
N GLU A 145 7.27 -20.58 -27.02
CA GLU A 145 6.34 -20.89 -25.95
C GLU A 145 5.21 -19.85 -25.85
N ASP A 146 3.97 -20.28 -25.70
CA ASP A 146 2.82 -19.35 -25.73
C ASP A 146 2.30 -18.97 -24.34
N GLU A 147 2.32 -19.89 -23.38
CA GLU A 147 1.75 -19.66 -22.04
C GLU A 147 2.82 -19.26 -21.00
N ASP A 148 4.03 -19.83 -21.08
CA ASP A 148 5.09 -19.66 -20.06
C ASP A 148 6.41 -19.14 -20.67
N ARG A 149 6.33 -18.13 -21.54
CA ARG A 149 7.48 -17.50 -22.22
C ARG A 149 8.65 -17.15 -21.34
N VAL A 150 8.45 -16.91 -20.04
CA VAL A 150 9.55 -16.77 -19.06
C VAL A 150 9.33 -17.78 -17.96
N ARG A 151 10.30 -18.68 -17.76
CA ARG A 151 10.27 -19.70 -16.73
C ARG A 151 11.59 -19.79 -15.97
N ILE A 152 11.55 -20.46 -14.82
CA ILE A 152 12.76 -20.93 -14.16
C ILE A 152 13.11 -22.26 -14.80
N ASP A 153 14.26 -22.32 -15.49
CA ASP A 153 14.72 -23.54 -16.16
C ASP A 153 15.53 -24.42 -15.19
N GLU A 154 16.46 -23.82 -14.45
CA GLU A 154 17.22 -24.48 -13.40
C GLU A 154 17.16 -23.69 -12.08
N GLY A 155 17.05 -24.41 -10.97
CA GLY A 155 17.22 -23.85 -9.62
C GLY A 155 17.89 -24.85 -8.70
N THR A 156 19.09 -24.53 -8.21
CA THR A 156 19.84 -25.39 -7.28
C THR A 156 20.39 -24.61 -6.09
N ILE A 157 20.46 -25.27 -4.94
CA ILE A 157 21.19 -24.82 -3.74
C ILE A 157 22.23 -25.90 -3.41
N ARG A 158 23.50 -25.53 -3.27
CA ARG A 158 24.62 -26.45 -2.98
C ARG A 158 25.50 -25.92 -1.86
#